data_AF-A0A4W5Q9Y2-F1
#
_entry.id   AF-A0A4W5Q9Y2-F1
#
_cell.length_a   1.000
_cell.length_b   1.000
_cell.length_c   1.000
_cell.angle_alpha   90.00
_cell.angle_beta   90.00
_cell.angle_gamma   90.00
#
_symmetry.space_group_name_H-M   'P 1'
#
loop_
_entity.id
_entity.type
_entity.pdbx_description
1 polymer ?
#
loop_
_entity_poly.entity_id
_entity_poly.type
_entity_poly.pdbx_seq_one_letter_code
_entity_poly.pdbx_strand_id
1 'polypeptide(L)'
;MDLRNNRSSLNELQDKIRCLTDENVQLRDKNESHFTKLGYLESRLGYLAGSKTDLSSKLVSSEEEKLKISKELVEVHIQANKVREQYEEEIFDLKIKILSQEGVVVEMEMEKDRLCRELQSVTARLHVAERTGSDLTEEYVTLKRNYLALTEAHDREVVQNDELSAELLGLAQARDALFRQTEEQQQRVRASAEGGDYGQTAQEVAMGKEQQENKRAIRNTQQKLAEQSAAMLSSQSQLKEVEEENSKLQMQVKELNEEYRARLGRYLQDLAVKRVKMRGFVDSMLQEVRSSYRAREEQLASAARSYKKRLQRLTKSHQTLLIAYRVLREQVLSLPESGLDPGPPEAHFSLEPSELRGETERELQLLRQDKARLETINNALTLYSSGKSGQISEEAWTDIRKQLREITNSTQVITYPSTYTNQRYESTA
;
A
#
# COMPACT_ATOMS: atom_id res chain seq x y z
N MET A 1 -139.62 19.03 36.21
CA MET A 1 -138.46 18.30 36.82
C MET A 1 -137.17 18.57 36.04
N ASP A 2 -137.20 19.41 35.01
CA ASP A 2 -136.16 19.47 33.97
C ASP A 2 -135.03 20.48 34.26
N LEU A 3 -135.25 21.45 35.15
CA LEU A 3 -134.24 22.47 35.49
C LEU A 3 -133.13 21.95 36.42
N ARG A 4 -133.40 20.92 37.23
CA ARG A 4 -132.41 20.37 38.18
C ARG A 4 -131.47 19.38 37.49
N ASN A 5 -131.99 18.61 36.52
CA ASN A 5 -131.22 17.66 35.72
C ASN A 5 -130.32 18.37 34.70
N ASN A 6 -130.78 19.50 34.14
CA ASN A 6 -129.94 20.35 33.29
C ASN A 6 -128.80 21.01 34.08
N ARG A 7 -129.01 21.32 35.37
CA ARG A 7 -127.98 21.95 36.21
C ARG A 7 -126.90 20.96 36.67
N SER A 8 -127.25 19.70 36.92
CA SER A 8 -126.26 18.65 37.18
C SER A 8 -125.45 18.31 35.93
N SER A 9 -126.11 18.16 34.77
CA SER A 9 -125.42 17.95 33.49
C SER A 9 -124.50 19.12 33.10
N LEU A 10 -124.91 20.36 33.39
CA LEU A 10 -124.08 21.56 33.17
C LEU A 10 -122.86 21.61 34.11
N ASN A 11 -123.01 21.18 35.37
CA ASN A 11 -121.89 21.08 36.31
C ASN A 11 -120.90 19.98 35.91
N GLU A 12 -121.39 18.81 35.46
CA GLU A 12 -120.54 17.73 34.94
C GLU A 12 -119.77 18.16 33.70
N LEU A 13 -120.41 18.92 32.80
CA LEU A 13 -119.74 19.53 31.64
C LEU A 13 -118.69 20.57 32.07
N GLN A 14 -118.97 21.39 33.09
CA GLN A 14 -118.00 22.35 33.63
C GLN A 14 -116.79 21.66 34.25
N ASP A 15 -116.99 20.59 35.01
CA ASP A 15 -115.90 19.80 35.58
C ASP A 15 -115.10 19.07 34.49
N LYS A 16 -115.78 18.56 33.45
CA LYS A 16 -115.11 17.96 32.29
C LYS A 16 -114.26 19.00 31.54
N ILE A 17 -114.78 20.21 31.32
CA ILE A 17 -114.02 21.32 30.71
C ILE A 17 -112.83 21.70 31.57
N ARG A 18 -112.98 21.74 32.90
CA ARG A 18 -111.88 22.05 33.82
C ARG A 18 -110.79 20.97 33.77
N CYS A 19 -111.15 19.69 33.88
CA CYS A 19 -110.20 18.58 33.75
C CYS A 19 -109.47 18.60 32.39
N LEU A 20 -110.18 18.83 31.29
CA LEU A 20 -109.58 18.96 29.97
C LEU A 20 -108.67 20.19 29.85
N THR A 21 -108.98 21.28 30.56
CA THR A 21 -108.14 22.48 30.60
C THR A 21 -106.85 22.20 31.35
N ASP A 22 -106.93 21.57 32.52
CA ASP A 22 -105.77 21.19 33.33
C ASP A 22 -104.87 20.17 32.59
N GLU A 23 -105.48 19.19 31.90
CA GLU A 23 -104.75 18.25 31.05
C GLU A 23 -104.05 18.96 29.88
N ASN A 24 -104.73 19.90 29.21
CA ASN A 24 -104.11 20.69 28.15
C ASN A 24 -102.93 21.54 28.65
N VAL A 25 -103.02 22.09 29.86
CA VAL A 25 -101.89 22.82 30.48
C VAL A 25 -100.72 21.88 30.75
N GLN A 26 -100.96 20.71 31.35
CA GLN A 26 -99.90 19.72 31.58
C GLN A 26 -99.26 19.22 30.27
N LEU A 27 -100.06 19.05 29.21
CA LEU A 27 -99.55 18.69 27.89
C LEU A 27 -98.69 19.81 27.29
N ARG A 28 -99.08 21.08 27.47
CA ARG A 28 -98.26 22.24 27.05
C ARG A 28 -96.92 22.27 27.78
N ASP A 29 -96.91 22.12 29.11
CA ASP A 29 -95.69 22.15 29.91
C ASP A 29 -94.75 20.99 29.55
N LYS A 30 -95.31 19.79 29.33
CA LYS A 30 -94.53 18.64 28.84
C LYS A 30 -93.95 18.93 27.45
N ASN A 31 -94.75 19.51 26.55
CA ASN A 31 -94.28 19.83 25.21
C ASN A 31 -93.14 20.87 25.24
N GLU A 32 -93.24 21.88 26.09
CA GLU A 32 -92.17 22.87 26.30
C GLU A 32 -90.90 22.24 26.88
N SER A 33 -91.03 21.31 27.83
CA SER A 33 -89.92 20.49 28.34
C SER A 33 -89.28 19.63 27.24
N HIS A 34 -90.09 19.10 26.31
CA HIS A 34 -89.57 18.37 25.16
C HIS A 34 -88.85 19.27 24.16
N PHE A 35 -89.37 20.46 23.86
CA PHE A 35 -88.72 21.44 22.97
C PHE A 35 -87.38 21.92 23.51
N THR A 36 -87.30 22.20 24.81
CA THR A 36 -86.03 22.60 25.46
C THR A 36 -84.98 21.48 25.40
N LYS A 37 -85.38 20.23 25.65
CA LYS A 37 -84.50 19.05 25.48
C LYS A 37 -84.07 18.87 24.02
N LEU A 38 -84.99 19.05 23.07
CA LEU A 38 -84.71 18.95 21.64
C LEU A 38 -83.67 19.99 21.22
N GLY A 39 -83.84 21.26 21.60
CA GLY A 39 -82.86 22.33 21.32
C GLY A 39 -81.49 22.08 21.96
N TYR A 40 -81.44 21.50 23.16
CA TYR A 40 -80.18 21.07 23.77
C TYR A 40 -79.48 19.96 22.97
N LEU A 41 -80.24 18.96 22.52
CA LEU A 41 -79.72 17.86 21.71
C LEU A 41 -79.24 18.37 20.33
N GLU A 42 -79.99 19.25 19.69
CA GLU A 42 -79.60 19.89 18.43
C GLU A 42 -78.30 20.69 18.58
N SER A 43 -78.19 21.49 19.65
CA SER A 43 -76.96 22.24 19.94
C SER A 43 -75.77 21.29 20.11
N ARG A 44 -75.95 20.23 20.91
CA ARG A 44 -74.91 19.21 21.15
C ARG A 44 -74.54 18.46 19.88
N LEU A 45 -75.50 18.15 19.00
CA LEU A 45 -75.25 17.58 17.68
C LEU A 45 -74.45 18.54 16.79
N GLY A 46 -74.76 19.84 16.81
CA GLY A 46 -73.99 20.87 16.12
C GLY A 46 -72.54 20.94 16.58
N TYR A 47 -72.30 20.93 17.91
CA TYR A 47 -70.94 20.87 18.46
C TYR A 47 -70.21 19.57 18.07
N LEU A 48 -70.89 18.43 18.13
CA LEU A 48 -70.31 17.15 17.71
C LEU A 48 -69.96 17.15 16.22
N ALA A 49 -70.83 17.68 15.36
CA ALA A 49 -70.56 17.82 13.94
C ALA A 49 -69.35 18.73 13.67
N GLY A 50 -69.26 19.88 14.32
CA GLY A 50 -68.11 20.80 14.22
C GLY A 50 -66.80 20.16 14.69
N SER A 51 -66.82 19.49 15.86
CA SER A 51 -65.64 18.78 16.36
C SER A 51 -65.20 17.63 15.43
N LYS A 52 -66.16 16.93 14.81
CA LYS A 52 -65.88 15.87 13.84
C LYS A 52 -65.22 16.44 12.58
N THR A 53 -65.72 17.56 12.05
CA THR A 53 -65.11 18.21 10.88
C THR A 53 -63.71 18.74 11.17
N ASP A 54 -63.49 19.33 12.35
CA ASP A 54 -62.18 19.84 12.76
C ASP A 54 -61.15 18.71 12.92
N LEU A 55 -61.57 17.58 13.52
CA LEU A 55 -60.71 16.40 13.65
C LEU A 55 -60.39 15.79 12.28
N SER A 56 -61.36 15.69 11.38
CA SER A 56 -61.12 15.22 10.00
C SER A 56 -60.15 16.14 9.25
N SER A 57 -60.28 17.46 9.37
CA SER A 57 -59.36 18.42 8.73
C SER A 57 -57.93 18.27 9.26
N LYS A 58 -57.75 18.16 10.58
CA LYS A 58 -56.42 17.94 11.19
C LYS A 58 -55.78 16.60 10.78
N LEU A 59 -56.60 15.56 10.60
CA LEU A 59 -56.11 14.26 10.12
C LEU A 59 -55.61 14.38 8.68
N VAL A 60 -56.36 15.06 7.81
CA VAL A 60 -55.96 15.29 6.42
C VAL A 60 -54.64 16.06 6.35
N SER A 61 -54.50 17.17 7.09
CA SER A 61 -53.25 17.94 7.08
C SER A 61 -52.06 17.13 7.62
N SER A 62 -52.28 16.29 8.63
CA SER A 62 -51.23 15.41 9.17
C SER A 62 -50.80 14.34 8.16
N GLU A 63 -51.72 13.77 7.38
CA GLU A 63 -51.38 12.81 6.34
C GLU A 63 -50.68 13.49 5.14
N GLU A 64 -51.08 14.72 4.78
CA GLU A 64 -50.39 15.52 3.75
C GLU A 64 -48.94 15.83 4.14
N GLU A 65 -48.70 16.25 5.39
CA GLU A 65 -47.34 16.49 5.91
C GLU A 65 -46.50 15.22 5.91
N LYS A 66 -47.08 14.09 6.32
CA LYS A 66 -46.40 12.78 6.30
C LYS A 66 -46.05 12.35 4.88
N LEU A 67 -46.93 12.56 3.92
CA LEU A 67 -46.65 12.29 2.50
C LEU A 67 -45.55 13.20 1.98
N LYS A 68 -45.55 14.49 2.35
CA LYS A 68 -44.49 15.44 1.98
C LYS A 68 -43.12 15.00 2.51
N ILE A 69 -43.04 14.65 3.79
CA ILE A 69 -41.79 14.14 4.41
C ILE A 69 -41.36 12.84 3.74
N SER A 70 -42.30 11.93 3.45
CA SER A 70 -42.00 10.66 2.77
C SER A 70 -41.43 10.88 1.36
N LYS A 71 -41.96 11.87 0.63
CA LYS A 71 -41.45 12.28 -0.69
C LYS A 71 -40.03 12.85 -0.59
N GLU A 72 -39.81 13.81 0.30
CA GLU A 72 -38.48 14.43 0.52
C GLU A 72 -37.44 13.37 0.92
N LEU A 73 -37.82 12.40 1.75
CA LEU A 73 -36.94 11.29 2.13
C LEU A 73 -36.53 10.43 0.94
N VAL A 74 -37.48 10.09 0.05
CA VAL A 74 -37.18 9.33 -1.17
C VAL A 74 -36.27 10.14 -2.11
N GLU A 75 -36.51 11.44 -2.27
CA GLU A 75 -35.65 12.31 -3.08
C GLU A 75 -34.22 12.35 -2.55
N VAL A 76 -34.04 12.50 -1.23
CA VAL A 76 -32.71 12.45 -0.59
C VAL A 76 -32.05 11.09 -0.81
N HIS A 77 -32.79 9.98 -0.70
CA HIS A 77 -32.25 8.65 -0.99
C HIS A 77 -31.80 8.50 -2.45
N ILE A 78 -32.56 9.06 -3.41
CA ILE A 78 -32.18 9.05 -4.83
C ILE A 78 -30.90 9.87 -5.03
N GLN A 79 -30.81 11.08 -4.47
CA GLN A 79 -29.61 11.91 -4.61
C GLN A 79 -28.38 11.27 -3.96
N ALA A 80 -28.55 10.67 -2.77
CA ALA A 80 -27.47 9.94 -2.10
C ALA A 80 -26.97 8.75 -2.93
N ASN A 81 -27.89 8.01 -3.55
CA ASN A 81 -27.54 6.91 -4.45
C ASN A 81 -26.83 7.42 -5.71
N LYS A 82 -27.28 8.53 -6.30
CA LYS A 82 -26.64 9.12 -7.47
C LYS A 82 -25.21 9.56 -7.20
N VAL A 83 -24.97 10.22 -6.06
CA VAL A 83 -23.62 10.63 -5.65
C VAL A 83 -22.75 9.40 -5.34
N ARG A 84 -23.31 8.36 -4.72
CA ARG A 84 -22.60 7.10 -4.47
C ARG A 84 -22.18 6.41 -5.78
N GLU A 85 -23.06 6.36 -6.77
CA GLU A 85 -22.76 5.79 -8.09
C GLU A 85 -21.63 6.55 -8.79
N GLN A 86 -21.62 7.88 -8.73
CA GLN A 86 -20.54 8.71 -9.27
C GLN A 86 -19.20 8.40 -8.59
N TYR A 87 -19.18 8.28 -7.27
CA TYR A 87 -17.95 7.89 -6.56
C TYR A 87 -17.50 6.48 -6.90
N GLU A 88 -18.42 5.53 -7.06
CA GLU A 88 -18.09 4.18 -7.51
C GLU A 88 -17.45 4.22 -8.91
N GLU A 89 -18.01 4.97 -9.86
CA GLU A 89 -17.45 5.17 -11.22
C GLU A 89 -16.04 5.79 -11.18
N GLU A 90 -15.84 6.88 -10.44
CA GLU A 90 -14.53 7.53 -10.28
C GLU A 90 -13.48 6.57 -9.68
N ILE A 91 -13.88 5.75 -8.70
CA ILE A 91 -13.02 4.73 -8.10
C ILE A 91 -12.62 3.69 -9.15
N PHE A 92 -13.55 3.23 -9.98
CA PHE A 92 -13.24 2.28 -11.05
C PHE A 92 -12.26 2.88 -12.07
N ASP A 93 -12.48 4.12 -12.50
CA ASP A 93 -11.59 4.82 -13.44
C ASP A 93 -10.18 5.02 -12.87
N LEU A 94 -10.08 5.44 -11.60
CA LEU A 94 -8.80 5.60 -10.92
C LEU A 94 -8.08 4.25 -10.79
N LYS A 95 -8.81 3.18 -10.49
CA LYS A 95 -8.23 1.83 -10.40
C LYS A 95 -7.67 1.36 -11.75
N ILE A 96 -8.37 1.64 -12.85
CA ILE A 96 -7.88 1.32 -14.21
C ILE A 96 -6.60 2.12 -14.50
N LYS A 97 -6.57 3.42 -14.17
CA LYS A 97 -5.37 4.26 -14.35
C LYS A 97 -4.19 3.75 -13.52
N ILE A 98 -4.39 3.40 -12.26
CA ILE A 98 -3.35 2.83 -11.39
C ILE A 98 -2.79 1.54 -12.00
N LEU A 99 -3.65 0.60 -12.41
CA LEU A 99 -3.20 -0.65 -13.02
C LEU A 99 -2.40 -0.42 -14.30
N SER A 100 -2.80 0.55 -15.14
CA SER A 100 -2.05 0.91 -16.34
C SER A 100 -0.67 1.52 -16.01
N GLN A 101 -0.60 2.36 -14.98
CA GLN A 101 0.65 2.97 -14.53
C GLN A 101 1.58 1.95 -13.87
N GLU A 102 1.04 1.02 -13.08
CA GLU A 102 1.78 -0.11 -12.52
C GLU A 102 2.38 -0.98 -13.65
N GLY A 103 1.64 -1.22 -14.73
CA GLY A 103 2.15 -1.91 -15.92
C GLY A 103 3.37 -1.22 -16.53
N VAL A 104 3.28 0.10 -16.76
CA VAL A 104 4.40 0.89 -17.30
C VAL A 104 5.61 0.89 -16.36
N VAL A 105 5.39 0.97 -15.04
CA VAL A 105 6.49 0.92 -14.06
C VAL A 105 7.23 -0.42 -14.14
N VAL A 106 6.51 -1.53 -14.23
CA VAL A 106 7.11 -2.87 -14.38
C VAL A 106 7.92 -2.97 -15.67
N GLU A 107 7.40 -2.45 -16.80
CA GLU A 107 8.15 -2.41 -18.06
C GLU A 107 9.45 -1.61 -17.93
N MET A 108 9.41 -0.42 -17.32
CA MET A 108 10.59 0.41 -17.07
C MET A 108 11.60 -0.26 -16.13
N GLU A 109 11.13 -0.99 -15.11
CA GLU A 109 12.00 -1.77 -14.22
C GLU A 109 12.72 -2.90 -14.97
N MET A 110 12.01 -3.60 -15.87
CA MET A 110 12.61 -4.63 -16.73
C MET A 110 13.67 -4.06 -17.68
N GLU A 111 13.41 -2.89 -18.28
CA GLU A 111 14.37 -2.19 -19.14
C GLU A 111 15.61 -1.74 -18.36
N LYS A 112 15.43 -1.18 -17.16
CA LYS A 112 16.53 -0.84 -16.25
C LYS A 112 17.40 -2.05 -15.95
N ASP A 113 16.80 -3.19 -15.60
CA ASP A 113 17.54 -4.42 -15.28
C ASP A 113 18.28 -4.99 -16.50
N ARG A 114 17.69 -4.84 -17.70
CA ARG A 114 18.37 -5.18 -18.96
C ARG A 114 19.61 -4.30 -19.18
N LEU A 115 19.45 -2.98 -19.07
CA LEU A 115 20.56 -2.03 -19.24
C LEU A 115 21.66 -2.23 -18.19
N CYS A 116 21.30 -2.55 -16.94
CA CYS A 116 22.28 -2.88 -15.90
C CYS A 116 23.13 -4.11 -16.29
N ARG A 117 22.50 -5.17 -16.82
CA ARG A 117 23.22 -6.36 -17.31
C ARG A 117 24.13 -6.02 -18.49
N GLU A 118 23.65 -5.22 -19.44
CA GLU A 118 24.45 -4.77 -20.58
C GLU A 118 25.66 -3.91 -20.11
N LEU A 119 25.45 -2.97 -19.19
CA LEU A 119 26.50 -2.13 -18.62
C LEU A 119 27.55 -2.97 -17.86
N GLN A 120 27.15 -3.96 -17.09
CA GLN A 120 28.07 -4.90 -16.43
C GLN A 120 28.91 -5.66 -17.46
N SER A 121 28.30 -6.12 -18.55
CA SER A 121 29.02 -6.82 -19.63
C SER A 121 30.03 -5.93 -20.35
N VAL A 122 29.68 -4.67 -20.60
CA VAL A 122 30.58 -3.68 -21.22
C VAL A 122 31.73 -3.35 -20.27
N THR A 123 31.43 -3.13 -18.99
CA THR A 123 32.43 -2.83 -17.97
C THR A 123 33.44 -3.97 -17.82
N ALA A 124 32.97 -5.23 -17.82
CA ALA A 124 33.86 -6.39 -17.77
C ALA A 124 34.78 -6.48 -19.00
N ARG A 125 34.25 -6.19 -20.20
CA ARG A 125 35.06 -6.17 -21.43
C ARG A 125 36.10 -5.03 -21.42
N LEU A 126 35.72 -3.85 -20.96
CA LEU A 126 36.64 -2.72 -20.82
C LEU A 126 37.78 -3.06 -19.86
N HIS A 127 37.47 -3.63 -18.71
CA HIS A 127 38.46 -4.02 -17.72
C HIS A 127 39.47 -5.05 -18.26
N VAL A 128 39.02 -5.99 -19.10
CA VAL A 128 39.91 -6.92 -19.80
C VAL A 128 40.81 -6.17 -20.79
N ALA A 129 40.25 -5.25 -21.59
CA ALA A 129 41.02 -4.46 -22.54
C ALA A 129 42.08 -3.58 -21.84
N GLU A 130 41.73 -2.96 -20.72
CA GLU A 130 42.65 -2.14 -19.91
C GLU A 130 43.82 -2.97 -19.37
N ARG A 131 43.56 -4.19 -18.87
CA ARG A 131 44.61 -5.12 -18.47
C ARG A 131 45.53 -5.48 -19.62
N THR A 132 44.97 -5.87 -20.77
CA THR A 132 45.79 -6.20 -21.95
C THR A 132 46.61 -5.00 -22.43
N GLY A 133 46.08 -3.78 -22.29
CA GLY A 133 46.81 -2.55 -22.58
C GLY A 133 47.99 -2.34 -21.62
N SER A 134 47.76 -2.54 -20.31
CA SER A 134 48.81 -2.48 -19.29
C SER A 134 49.92 -3.50 -19.57
N ASP A 135 49.55 -4.76 -19.83
CA ASP A 135 50.49 -5.85 -20.10
C ASP A 135 51.36 -5.51 -21.34
N LEU A 136 50.74 -5.03 -22.42
CA LEU A 136 51.46 -4.63 -23.63
C LEU A 136 52.40 -3.44 -23.39
N THR A 137 52.01 -2.48 -22.54
CA THR A 137 52.91 -1.37 -22.19
C THR A 137 54.11 -1.84 -21.37
N GLU A 138 53.93 -2.81 -20.48
CA GLU A 138 55.03 -3.41 -19.71
C GLU A 138 55.99 -4.18 -20.64
N GLU A 139 55.44 -4.97 -21.58
CA GLU A 139 56.21 -5.64 -22.63
C GLU A 139 56.99 -4.64 -23.50
N TYR A 140 56.37 -3.52 -23.91
CA TYR A 140 57.06 -2.50 -24.68
C TYR A 140 58.20 -1.84 -23.89
N VAL A 141 58.00 -1.57 -22.61
CA VAL A 141 59.03 -0.98 -21.75
C VAL A 141 60.19 -1.95 -21.53
N THR A 142 59.93 -3.24 -21.30
CA THR A 142 60.98 -4.26 -21.16
C THR A 142 61.76 -4.42 -22.47
N LEU A 143 61.06 -4.47 -23.60
CA LEU A 143 61.67 -4.55 -24.92
C LEU A 143 62.56 -3.33 -25.21
N LYS A 144 62.09 -2.11 -24.90
CA LYS A 144 62.87 -0.88 -25.05
C LYS A 144 64.15 -0.90 -24.21
N ARG A 145 64.08 -1.39 -22.96
CA ARG A 145 65.28 -1.58 -22.11
C ARG A 145 66.27 -2.56 -22.72
N ASN A 146 65.77 -3.68 -23.26
CA ASN A 146 66.63 -4.68 -23.92
C ASN A 146 67.34 -4.10 -25.15
N TYR A 147 66.63 -3.34 -25.99
CA TYR A 147 67.26 -2.68 -27.14
C TYR A 147 68.33 -1.67 -26.72
N LEU A 148 68.07 -0.85 -25.69
CA LEU A 148 69.07 0.09 -25.16
C LEU A 148 70.32 -0.64 -24.66
N ALA A 149 70.15 -1.71 -23.88
CA ALA A 149 71.27 -2.49 -23.39
C ALA A 149 72.08 -3.16 -24.53
N LEU A 150 71.39 -3.60 -25.59
CA LEU A 150 72.02 -4.16 -26.77
C LEU A 150 72.81 -3.10 -27.56
N THR A 151 72.27 -1.88 -27.70
CA THR A 151 72.98 -0.76 -28.32
C THR A 151 74.24 -0.40 -27.53
N GLU A 152 74.14 -0.28 -26.20
CA GLU A 152 75.31 -0.01 -25.36
C GLU A 152 76.37 -1.13 -25.45
N ALA A 153 75.94 -2.40 -25.52
CA ALA A 153 76.86 -3.50 -25.70
C ALA A 153 77.55 -3.45 -27.08
N HIS A 154 76.81 -3.13 -28.13
CA HIS A 154 77.36 -2.93 -29.46
C HIS A 154 78.38 -1.79 -29.48
N ASP A 155 78.06 -0.64 -28.88
CA ASP A 155 78.97 0.50 -28.79
C ASP A 155 80.27 0.13 -28.04
N ARG A 156 80.17 -0.68 -26.98
CA ARG A 156 81.35 -1.20 -26.26
C ARG A 156 82.21 -2.11 -27.13
N GLU A 157 81.62 -2.99 -27.94
CA GLU A 157 82.35 -3.85 -28.88
C GLU A 157 83.02 -3.03 -30.00
N VAL A 158 82.37 -1.96 -30.48
CA VAL A 158 82.97 -1.05 -31.47
C VAL A 158 84.21 -0.37 -30.89
N VAL A 159 84.12 0.15 -29.66
CA VAL A 159 85.28 0.75 -28.97
C VAL A 159 86.42 -0.27 -28.80
N GLN A 160 86.11 -1.50 -28.39
CA GLN A 160 87.12 -2.56 -28.27
C GLN A 160 87.77 -2.92 -29.62
N ASN A 161 86.99 -2.93 -30.71
CA ASN A 161 87.51 -3.20 -32.05
C ASN A 161 88.39 -2.05 -32.56
N ASP A 162 88.02 -0.80 -32.26
CA ASP A 162 88.84 0.39 -32.56
C ASP A 162 90.17 0.36 -31.78
N GLU A 163 90.13 -0.01 -30.50
CA GLU A 163 91.32 -0.22 -29.67
C GLU A 163 92.23 -1.32 -30.24
N LEU A 164 91.67 -2.49 -30.55
CA LEU A 164 92.43 -3.59 -31.16
C LEU A 164 93.01 -3.20 -32.53
N SER A 165 92.25 -2.45 -33.33
CA SER A 165 92.71 -1.93 -34.62
C SER A 165 93.89 -0.95 -34.44
N ALA A 166 93.85 -0.10 -33.43
CA ALA A 166 94.96 0.79 -33.07
C ALA A 166 96.19 0.02 -32.57
N GLU A 167 95.99 -1.02 -31.76
CA GLU A 167 97.06 -1.93 -31.31
C GLU A 167 97.72 -2.66 -32.49
N LEU A 168 96.93 -3.20 -33.41
CA LEU A 168 97.43 -3.86 -34.62
C LEU A 168 98.22 -2.88 -35.51
N LEU A 169 97.75 -1.64 -35.65
CA LEU A 169 98.46 -0.59 -36.36
C LEU A 169 99.80 -0.26 -35.68
N GLY A 170 99.79 -0.13 -34.35
CA GLY A 170 100.99 0.09 -33.55
C GLY A 170 102.01 -1.04 -33.66
N LEU A 171 101.55 -2.29 -33.62
CA LEU A 171 102.39 -3.47 -33.86
C LEU A 171 102.96 -3.52 -35.29
N ALA A 172 102.16 -3.17 -36.29
CA ALA A 172 102.63 -3.08 -37.68
C ALA A 172 103.71 -2.00 -37.82
N GLN A 173 103.50 -0.82 -37.24
CA GLN A 173 104.49 0.27 -37.21
C GLN A 173 105.78 -0.14 -36.47
N ALA A 174 105.65 -0.82 -35.32
CA ALA A 174 106.79 -1.35 -34.57
C ALA A 174 107.55 -2.42 -35.37
N ARG A 175 106.84 -3.32 -36.05
CA ARG A 175 107.43 -4.31 -36.97
C ARG A 175 108.18 -3.62 -38.10
N ASP A 176 107.61 -2.61 -38.73
CA ASP A 176 108.25 -1.87 -39.83
C ASP A 176 109.45 -1.02 -39.35
N ALA A 177 109.41 -0.52 -38.12
CA ALA A 177 110.55 0.14 -37.46
C ALA A 177 111.66 -0.86 -37.14
N LEU A 178 111.32 -2.04 -36.63
CA LEU A 178 112.26 -3.14 -36.42
C LEU A 178 112.85 -3.63 -37.74
N PHE A 179 112.07 -3.72 -38.82
CA PHE A 179 112.61 -4.03 -40.16
C PHE A 179 113.66 -3.01 -40.59
N ARG A 180 113.36 -1.71 -40.48
CA ARG A 180 114.33 -0.63 -40.74
C ARG A 180 115.56 -0.73 -39.84
N GLN A 181 115.37 -1.02 -38.55
CA GLN A 181 116.47 -1.21 -37.60
C GLN A 181 117.29 -2.47 -37.89
N THR A 182 116.68 -3.57 -38.35
CA THR A 182 117.38 -4.78 -38.78
C THR A 182 118.10 -4.61 -40.11
N GLU A 183 117.61 -3.75 -41.01
CA GLU A 183 118.36 -3.34 -42.22
C GLU A 183 119.56 -2.46 -41.86
N GLU A 184 119.38 -1.48 -40.97
CA GLU A 184 120.45 -0.64 -40.43
C GLU A 184 121.45 -1.45 -39.56
N GLN A 185 120.97 -2.43 -38.81
CA GLN A 185 121.79 -3.40 -38.06
C GLN A 185 122.41 -4.45 -38.99
N GLN A 186 121.83 -4.88 -40.10
CA GLN A 186 122.50 -5.73 -41.10
C GLN A 186 123.66 -5.00 -41.78
N GLN A 187 123.58 -3.66 -41.88
CA GLN A 187 124.70 -2.82 -42.29
C GLN A 187 125.75 -2.64 -41.18
N ARG A 188 125.35 -2.64 -39.90
CA ARG A 188 126.27 -2.48 -38.75
C ARG A 188 126.86 -3.78 -38.19
N VAL A 189 126.16 -4.91 -38.29
CA VAL A 189 126.49 -6.26 -37.74
C VAL A 189 127.27 -7.13 -38.75
N ARG A 190 127.60 -6.59 -39.94
CA ARG A 190 128.82 -7.01 -40.66
C ARG A 190 130.10 -6.59 -39.92
N ALA A 191 130.01 -5.79 -38.85
CA ALA A 191 131.13 -5.45 -37.99
C ALA A 191 130.75 -5.67 -36.51
N SER A 192 131.49 -6.55 -35.87
CA SER A 192 131.60 -6.70 -34.41
C SER A 192 130.55 -7.54 -33.69
N ALA A 193 131.11 -8.59 -33.10
CA ALA A 193 130.56 -9.62 -32.26
C ALA A 193 130.18 -9.14 -30.84
N GLU A 194 129.42 -10.03 -30.17
CA GLU A 194 129.45 -10.37 -28.74
C GLU A 194 128.89 -9.40 -27.67
N GLY A 195 127.90 -9.91 -26.91
CA GLY A 195 128.07 -10.09 -25.45
C GLY A 195 127.11 -9.36 -24.50
N GLY A 196 126.40 -10.15 -23.66
CA GLY A 196 125.98 -9.86 -22.27
C GLY A 196 124.72 -8.98 -22.09
N ASP A 197 123.56 -9.53 -21.72
CA ASP A 197 123.08 -9.89 -20.37
C ASP A 197 123.08 -8.73 -19.36
N TYR A 198 121.88 -8.32 -18.90
CA TYR A 198 121.61 -7.80 -17.55
C TYR A 198 120.10 -7.88 -17.26
N GLY A 199 119.65 -8.99 -16.66
CA GLY A 199 118.37 -9.10 -15.99
C GLY A 199 118.55 -9.01 -14.47
N GLN A 200 118.35 -7.83 -13.86
CA GLN A 200 118.16 -7.68 -12.40
C GLN A 200 117.71 -6.28 -11.89
N THR A 201 116.98 -5.49 -12.70
CA THR A 201 116.34 -4.23 -12.25
C THR A 201 114.80 -4.25 -12.37
N ALA A 202 114.24 -5.28 -13.01
CA ALA A 202 112.80 -5.42 -13.22
C ALA A 202 112.02 -5.83 -11.95
N GLN A 203 112.65 -6.56 -11.01
CA GLN A 203 111.98 -7.11 -9.83
C GLN A 203 111.71 -6.05 -8.75
N GLU A 204 112.61 -5.08 -8.55
CA GLU A 204 112.39 -3.99 -7.58
C GLU A 204 111.37 -2.95 -8.09
N VAL A 205 111.37 -2.66 -9.40
CA VAL A 205 110.37 -1.79 -10.02
C VAL A 205 108.99 -2.47 -10.09
N ALA A 206 108.93 -3.79 -10.32
CA ALA A 206 107.70 -4.57 -10.26
C ALA A 206 107.12 -4.58 -8.83
N MET A 207 107.94 -4.83 -7.80
CA MET A 207 107.51 -4.82 -6.39
C MET A 207 107.03 -3.44 -5.92
N GLY A 208 107.64 -2.35 -6.41
CA GLY A 208 107.21 -0.98 -6.12
C GLY A 208 105.89 -0.59 -6.81
N LYS A 209 105.70 -1.01 -8.07
CA LYS A 209 104.43 -0.84 -8.80
C LYS A 209 103.31 -1.65 -8.14
N GLU A 210 103.60 -2.89 -7.76
CA GLU A 210 102.66 -3.79 -7.09
C GLU A 210 102.24 -3.23 -5.72
N GLN A 211 103.17 -2.72 -4.90
CA GLN A 211 102.81 -2.08 -3.63
C GLN A 211 101.95 -0.82 -3.81
N GLN A 212 102.19 -0.03 -4.86
CA GLN A 212 101.39 1.17 -5.12
C GLN A 212 100.00 0.83 -5.66
N GLU A 213 99.89 -0.19 -6.52
CA GLU A 213 98.60 -0.74 -6.96
C GLU A 213 97.82 -1.32 -5.80
N ASN A 214 98.46 -2.07 -4.90
CA ASN A 214 97.81 -2.63 -3.73
C ASN A 214 97.28 -1.51 -2.79
N LYS A 215 98.03 -0.41 -2.62
CA LYS A 215 97.57 0.79 -1.89
C LYS A 215 96.40 1.50 -2.58
N ARG A 216 96.37 1.58 -3.92
CA ARG A 216 95.23 2.13 -4.67
C ARG A 216 94.00 1.24 -4.57
N ALA A 217 94.19 -0.08 -4.64
CA ALA A 217 93.12 -1.06 -4.49
C ALA A 217 92.47 -0.94 -3.10
N ILE A 218 93.25 -0.81 -2.03
CA ILE A 218 92.74 -0.62 -0.66
C ILE A 218 91.95 0.69 -0.53
N ARG A 219 92.40 1.80 -1.14
CA ARG A 219 91.65 3.06 -1.13
C ARG A 219 90.34 2.96 -1.92
N ASN A 220 90.38 2.30 -3.08
CA ASN A 220 89.19 2.07 -3.89
C ASN A 220 88.17 1.17 -3.18
N THR A 221 88.61 0.14 -2.45
CA THR A 221 87.70 -0.69 -1.65
C THR A 221 87.14 0.07 -0.45
N GLN A 222 87.94 0.91 0.22
CA GLN A 222 87.44 1.80 1.28
C GLN A 222 86.44 2.84 0.77
N GLN A 223 86.70 3.45 -0.39
CA GLN A 223 85.77 4.40 -1.01
C GLN A 223 84.46 3.71 -1.40
N LYS A 224 84.52 2.54 -2.05
CA LYS A 224 83.32 1.74 -2.37
C LYS A 224 82.54 1.34 -1.12
N LEU A 225 83.24 0.97 -0.03
CA LEU A 225 82.61 0.70 1.27
C LEU A 225 81.90 1.93 1.84
N ALA A 226 82.52 3.11 1.75
CA ALA A 226 81.91 4.36 2.21
C ALA A 226 80.68 4.76 1.36
N GLU A 227 80.76 4.63 0.03
CA GLU A 227 79.66 4.86 -0.89
C GLU A 227 78.49 3.89 -0.63
N GLN A 228 78.78 2.60 -0.44
CA GLN A 228 77.79 1.59 -0.06
C GLN A 228 77.17 1.90 1.32
N SER A 229 77.96 2.35 2.29
CA SER A 229 77.46 2.74 3.61
C SER A 229 76.55 3.96 3.55
N ALA A 230 76.90 4.96 2.73
CA ALA A 230 76.07 6.15 2.51
C ALA A 230 74.75 5.81 1.79
N ALA A 231 74.80 4.96 0.76
CA ALA A 231 73.62 4.49 0.04
C ALA A 231 72.69 3.65 0.93
N MET A 232 73.26 2.82 1.82
CA MET A 232 72.50 2.09 2.83
C MET A 232 71.79 3.03 3.81
N LEU A 233 72.46 4.08 4.28
CA LEU A 233 71.84 5.07 5.18
C LEU A 233 70.74 5.88 4.50
N SER A 234 70.91 6.28 3.23
CA SER A 234 69.86 6.98 2.49
C SER A 234 68.66 6.07 2.22
N SER A 235 68.89 4.80 1.86
CA SER A 235 67.83 3.80 1.70
C SER A 235 67.08 3.54 3.01
N GLN A 236 67.81 3.44 4.12
CA GLN A 236 67.21 3.27 5.45
C GLN A 236 66.38 4.49 5.88
N SER A 237 66.80 5.71 5.51
CA SER A 237 66.01 6.93 5.74
C SER A 237 64.71 6.93 4.93
N GLN A 238 64.79 6.56 3.65
CA GLN A 238 63.61 6.46 2.77
C GLN A 238 62.62 5.40 3.27
N LEU A 239 63.12 4.26 3.76
CA LEU A 239 62.28 3.23 4.38
C LEU A 239 61.48 3.77 5.57
N LYS A 240 62.14 4.52 6.47
CA LYS A 240 61.47 5.14 7.62
C LYS A 240 60.40 6.15 7.21
N GLU A 241 60.68 6.96 6.20
CA GLU A 241 59.73 7.95 5.68
C GLU A 241 58.47 7.26 5.12
N VAL A 242 58.65 6.20 4.32
CA VAL A 242 57.55 5.39 3.79
C VAL A 242 56.79 4.66 4.91
N GLU A 243 57.46 4.19 5.96
CA GLU A 243 56.80 3.58 7.13
C GLU A 243 55.93 4.59 7.90
N GLU A 244 56.38 5.83 8.05
CA GLU A 244 55.60 6.92 8.64
C GLU A 244 54.40 7.31 7.78
N GLU A 245 54.58 7.42 6.45
CA GLU A 245 53.49 7.66 5.51
C GLU A 245 52.45 6.55 5.54
N ASN A 246 52.89 5.29 5.56
CA ASN A 246 52.01 4.13 5.67
C ASN A 246 51.20 4.18 6.98
N SER A 247 51.84 4.55 8.10
CA SER A 247 51.16 4.73 9.38
C SER A 247 50.12 5.87 9.35
N LYS A 248 50.43 6.98 8.69
CA LYS A 248 49.50 8.12 8.50
C LYS A 248 48.29 7.71 7.63
N LEU A 249 48.52 7.05 6.51
CA LEU A 249 47.46 6.53 5.64
C LEU A 249 46.58 5.52 6.37
N GLN A 250 47.18 4.63 7.18
CA GLN A 250 46.43 3.67 7.97
C GLN A 250 45.50 4.34 9.00
N MET A 251 45.92 5.47 9.59
CA MET A 251 45.07 6.26 10.48
C MET A 251 43.93 6.96 9.73
N GLN A 252 44.20 7.57 8.57
CA GLN A 252 43.15 8.17 7.73
C GLN A 252 42.09 7.16 7.31
N VAL A 253 42.49 5.94 6.96
CA VAL A 253 41.55 4.85 6.63
C VAL A 253 40.70 4.48 7.86
N LYS A 254 41.27 4.46 9.07
CA LYS A 254 40.50 4.19 10.30
C LYS A 254 39.48 5.30 10.57
N GLU A 255 39.89 6.56 10.47
CA GLU A 255 39.02 7.73 10.68
C GLU A 255 37.86 7.76 9.70
N LEU A 256 38.13 7.61 8.39
CA LEU A 256 37.08 7.54 7.37
C LEU A 256 36.11 6.39 7.64
N ASN A 257 36.60 5.21 8.01
CA ASN A 257 35.74 4.08 8.35
C ASN A 257 34.87 4.36 9.59
N GLU A 258 35.40 5.02 10.61
CA GLU A 258 34.65 5.45 11.80
C GLU A 258 33.53 6.43 11.39
N GLU A 259 33.83 7.41 10.53
CA GLU A 259 32.86 8.37 10.00
C GLU A 259 31.76 7.70 9.17
N TYR A 260 32.12 6.76 8.28
CA TYR A 260 31.15 5.98 7.52
C TYR A 260 30.22 5.18 8.43
N ARG A 261 30.77 4.52 9.46
CA ARG A 261 29.98 3.79 10.46
C ARG A 261 29.06 4.72 11.23
N ALA A 262 29.54 5.89 11.67
CA ALA A 262 28.74 6.87 12.39
C ALA A 262 27.62 7.46 11.52
N ARG A 263 27.87 7.67 10.22
CA ARG A 263 26.86 8.17 9.27
C ARG A 263 25.80 7.10 8.98
N LEU A 264 26.22 5.85 8.78
CA LEU A 264 25.31 4.72 8.60
C LEU A 264 24.45 4.48 9.85
N GLY A 265 25.05 4.58 11.04
CA GLY A 265 24.33 4.49 12.31
C GLY A 265 23.21 5.53 12.43
N ARG A 266 23.49 6.79 12.07
CA ARG A 266 22.49 7.86 12.04
C ARG A 266 21.36 7.56 11.04
N TYR A 267 21.69 7.12 9.82
CA TYR A 267 20.66 6.76 8.83
C TYR A 267 19.76 5.61 9.30
N LEU A 268 20.32 4.57 9.90
CA LEU A 268 19.55 3.46 10.46
C LEU A 268 18.64 3.93 11.60
N GLN A 269 19.12 4.83 12.44
CA GLN A 269 18.35 5.39 13.55
C GLN A 269 17.19 6.26 13.05
N ASP A 270 17.42 7.11 12.06
CA ASP A 270 16.37 7.93 11.42
C ASP A 270 15.30 7.06 10.75
N LEU A 271 15.71 5.99 10.07
CA LEU A 271 14.79 5.01 9.48
C LEU A 271 13.96 4.30 10.55
N ALA A 272 14.58 3.91 11.67
CA ALA A 272 13.86 3.31 12.79
C ALA A 272 12.82 4.26 13.38
N VAL A 273 13.17 5.54 13.58
CA VAL A 273 12.24 6.56 14.08
C VAL A 273 11.07 6.77 13.12
N LYS A 274 11.34 6.89 11.80
CA LYS A 274 10.28 7.00 10.78
C LYS A 274 9.35 5.79 10.79
N ARG A 275 9.90 4.58 10.93
CA ARG A 275 9.12 3.33 11.00
C ARG A 275 8.22 3.30 12.24
N VAL A 276 8.71 3.72 13.40
CA VAL A 276 7.92 3.80 14.65
C VAL A 276 6.78 4.81 14.50
N LYS A 277 7.06 6.00 13.93
CA LYS A 277 6.03 7.01 13.66
C LYS A 277 4.95 6.50 12.71
N MET A 278 5.34 5.85 11.62
CA MET A 278 4.39 5.26 10.66
C MET A 278 3.54 4.17 11.31
N ARG A 279 4.17 3.29 12.12
CA ARG A 279 3.45 2.28 12.89
C ARG A 279 2.40 2.91 13.81
N GLY A 280 2.78 3.93 14.59
CA GLY A 280 1.84 4.62 15.49
C GLY A 280 0.66 5.26 14.75
N PHE A 281 0.90 5.86 13.58
CA PHE A 281 -0.17 6.42 12.75
C PHE A 281 -1.13 5.34 12.22
N VAL A 282 -0.60 4.23 11.69
CA VAL A 282 -1.41 3.09 11.22
C VAL A 282 -2.20 2.48 12.37
N ASP A 283 -1.58 2.29 13.53
CA ASP A 283 -2.26 1.74 14.71
C ASP A 283 -3.40 2.67 15.18
N SER A 284 -3.20 3.99 15.16
CA SER A 284 -4.25 4.98 15.47
C SER A 284 -5.41 4.91 14.48
N MET A 285 -5.12 4.88 13.18
CA MET A 285 -6.15 4.78 12.14
C MET A 285 -6.94 3.48 12.23
N LEU A 286 -6.27 2.35 12.46
CA LEU A 286 -6.95 1.06 12.68
C LEU A 286 -7.81 1.07 13.93
N GLN A 287 -7.38 1.75 14.99
CA GLN A 287 -8.14 1.90 16.22
C GLN A 287 -9.39 2.77 16.01
N GLU A 288 -9.26 3.88 15.28
CA GLU A 288 -10.38 4.75 14.91
C GLU A 288 -11.42 3.98 14.09
N VAL A 289 -10.99 3.25 13.06
CA VAL A 289 -11.86 2.38 12.25
C VAL A 289 -12.57 1.35 13.13
N ARG A 290 -11.82 0.61 13.98
CA ARG A 290 -12.45 -0.35 14.90
C ARG A 290 -13.47 0.29 15.84
N SER A 291 -13.19 1.50 16.34
CA SER A 291 -14.09 2.22 17.23
C SER A 291 -15.36 2.70 16.51
N SER A 292 -15.23 3.16 15.27
CA SER A 292 -16.37 3.61 14.47
C SER A 292 -17.30 2.45 14.10
N TYR A 293 -16.73 1.30 13.70
CA TYR A 293 -17.51 0.09 13.46
C TYR A 293 -18.21 -0.42 14.73
N ARG A 294 -17.53 -0.44 15.88
CA ARG A 294 -18.16 -0.80 17.16
C ARG A 294 -19.32 0.14 17.52
N ALA A 295 -19.13 1.45 17.37
CA ALA A 295 -20.19 2.42 17.62
C ALA A 295 -21.39 2.21 16.69
N ARG A 296 -21.15 1.94 15.41
CA ARG A 296 -22.22 1.65 14.44
C ARG A 296 -22.94 0.35 14.76
N GLU A 297 -22.21 -0.70 15.12
CA GLU A 297 -22.77 -1.99 15.54
C GLU A 297 -23.65 -1.81 16.79
N GLU A 298 -23.19 -1.04 17.77
CA GLU A 298 -23.95 -0.74 18.98
C GLU A 298 -25.23 0.05 18.67
N GLN A 299 -25.17 1.04 17.77
CA GLN A 299 -26.36 1.74 17.28
C GLN A 299 -27.38 0.78 16.66
N LEU A 300 -26.93 -0.10 15.76
CA LEU A 300 -27.81 -1.08 15.09
C LEU A 300 -28.39 -2.09 16.10
N ALA A 301 -27.58 -2.58 17.04
CA ALA A 301 -28.02 -3.48 18.09
C ALA A 301 -29.06 -2.80 19.01
N SER A 302 -28.85 -1.53 19.35
CA SER A 302 -29.80 -0.75 20.15
C SER A 302 -31.13 -0.53 19.42
N ALA A 303 -31.08 -0.21 18.12
CA ALA A 303 -32.25 -0.04 17.27
C ALA A 303 -33.04 -1.36 17.16
N ALA A 304 -32.37 -2.48 16.90
CA ALA A 304 -32.98 -3.81 16.84
C ALA A 304 -33.66 -4.19 18.17
N ARG A 305 -33.00 -3.93 19.32
CA ARG A 305 -33.60 -4.13 20.65
C ARG A 305 -34.84 -3.25 20.83
N SER A 306 -34.81 -1.99 20.37
CA SER A 306 -35.95 -1.08 20.45
C SER A 306 -37.14 -1.55 19.61
N TYR A 307 -36.91 -2.04 18.39
CA TYR A 307 -37.94 -2.59 17.52
C TYR A 307 -38.55 -3.86 18.10
N LYS A 308 -37.72 -4.77 18.63
CA LYS A 308 -38.19 -5.96 19.36
C LYS A 308 -39.11 -5.57 20.52
N LYS A 309 -38.75 -4.55 21.30
CA LYS A 309 -39.57 -4.07 22.42
C LYS A 309 -40.88 -3.44 21.95
N ARG A 310 -40.86 -2.67 20.85
CA ARG A 310 -42.07 -2.10 20.24
C ARG A 310 -42.99 -3.19 19.70
N LEU A 311 -42.44 -4.20 19.03
CA LEU A 311 -43.20 -5.35 18.53
C LEU A 311 -43.87 -6.11 19.67
N GLN A 312 -43.13 -6.40 20.75
CA GLN A 312 -43.71 -7.03 21.95
C GLN A 312 -44.85 -6.22 22.56
N ARG A 313 -44.75 -4.88 22.60
CA ARG A 313 -45.85 -4.02 23.07
C ARG A 313 -47.07 -4.09 22.13
N LEU A 314 -46.84 -4.06 20.82
CA LEU A 314 -47.89 -4.16 19.82
C LEU A 314 -48.62 -5.51 19.91
N THR A 315 -47.87 -6.62 20.01
CA THR A 315 -48.43 -7.95 20.20
C THR A 315 -49.27 -8.05 21.47
N LYS A 316 -48.80 -7.48 22.60
CA LYS A 316 -49.59 -7.43 23.85
C LYS A 316 -50.88 -6.62 23.68
N SER A 317 -50.80 -5.44 23.06
CA SER A 317 -51.98 -4.61 22.78
C SER A 317 -52.97 -5.33 21.86
N HIS A 318 -52.47 -6.03 20.84
CA HIS A 318 -53.28 -6.83 19.93
C HIS A 318 -53.98 -7.98 20.67
N GLN A 319 -53.27 -8.71 21.53
CA GLN A 319 -53.88 -9.75 22.38
C GLN A 319 -54.97 -9.18 23.30
N THR A 320 -54.74 -8.03 23.94
CA THR A 320 -55.76 -7.37 24.77
C THR A 320 -56.99 -6.98 23.95
N LEU A 321 -56.78 -6.46 22.73
CA LEU A 321 -57.87 -6.10 21.83
C LEU A 321 -58.66 -7.32 21.35
N LEU A 322 -57.97 -8.43 21.03
CA LEU A 322 -58.61 -9.69 20.66
C LEU A 322 -59.50 -10.23 21.80
N ILE A 323 -59.01 -10.19 23.04
CA ILE A 323 -59.80 -10.58 24.22
C ILE A 323 -61.04 -9.67 24.36
N ALA A 324 -60.88 -8.36 24.23
CA ALA A 324 -62.00 -7.42 24.30
C ALA A 324 -63.04 -7.65 23.18
N TYR A 325 -62.56 -7.92 21.96
CA TYR A 325 -63.41 -8.27 20.81
C TYR A 325 -64.16 -9.58 21.07
N ARG A 326 -63.50 -10.60 21.61
CA ARG A 326 -64.10 -11.90 21.95
C ARG A 326 -65.25 -11.73 22.94
N VAL A 327 -65.03 -10.96 24.02
CA VAL A 327 -66.05 -10.66 25.04
C VAL A 327 -67.22 -9.88 24.45
N LEU A 328 -66.95 -8.85 23.63
CA LEU A 328 -68.01 -8.06 22.98
C LEU A 328 -68.85 -8.92 22.03
N ARG A 329 -68.20 -9.80 21.26
CA ARG A 329 -68.87 -10.72 20.35
C ARG A 329 -69.74 -11.73 21.08
N GLU A 330 -69.27 -12.29 22.19
CA GLU A 330 -70.07 -13.17 23.05
C GLU A 330 -71.28 -12.43 23.65
N GLN A 331 -71.12 -11.17 24.05
CA GLN A 331 -72.25 -10.34 24.52
C GLN A 331 -73.30 -10.13 23.43
N VAL A 332 -72.90 -9.80 22.19
CA VAL A 332 -73.83 -9.64 21.05
C VAL A 332 -74.54 -10.96 20.73
N LEU A 333 -73.83 -12.09 20.75
CA LEU A 333 -74.42 -13.42 20.56
C LEU A 333 -75.42 -13.80 21.67
N SER A 334 -75.22 -13.30 22.90
CA SER A 334 -76.12 -13.55 24.03
C SER A 334 -77.39 -12.69 24.03
N LEU A 335 -77.50 -11.68 23.15
CA LEU A 335 -78.64 -10.76 23.00
C LEU A 335 -79.38 -11.01 21.66
N PRO A 336 -80.28 -12.01 21.59
CA PRO A 336 -80.89 -12.48 20.34
C PRO A 336 -81.85 -11.49 19.66
N GLU A 337 -82.29 -10.42 20.33
CA GLU A 337 -83.26 -9.46 19.78
C GLU A 337 -82.63 -8.27 19.02
N SER A 338 -81.30 -8.18 18.97
CA SER A 338 -80.59 -6.97 18.51
C SER A 338 -80.47 -6.81 16.98
N GLY A 339 -80.62 -7.90 16.20
CA GLY A 339 -80.39 -7.89 14.74
C GLY A 339 -78.96 -7.51 14.31
N LEU A 340 -78.01 -7.42 15.25
CA LEU A 340 -76.62 -7.02 15.01
C LEU A 340 -75.78 -8.24 14.60
N ASP A 341 -75.01 -8.10 13.52
CA ASP A 341 -74.07 -9.14 13.07
C ASP A 341 -72.87 -9.22 14.05
N PRO A 342 -72.63 -10.38 14.69
CA PRO A 342 -71.50 -10.59 15.60
C PRO A 342 -70.12 -10.57 14.90
N GLY A 343 -70.07 -10.55 13.56
CA GLY A 343 -68.84 -10.40 12.79
C GLY A 343 -67.93 -11.65 12.79
N PRO A 344 -66.80 -11.59 12.05
CA PRO A 344 -65.92 -12.73 11.81
C PRO A 344 -65.27 -13.26 13.10
N PRO A 345 -65.02 -14.59 13.19
CA PRO A 345 -64.34 -15.20 14.33
C PRO A 345 -62.94 -14.61 14.62
N GLU A 346 -62.56 -14.57 15.89
CA GLU A 346 -61.25 -14.05 16.36
C GLU A 346 -60.04 -14.73 15.69
N ALA A 347 -60.20 -15.98 15.25
CA ALA A 347 -59.19 -16.74 14.52
C ALA A 347 -58.74 -16.05 13.21
N HIS A 348 -59.58 -15.20 12.62
CA HIS A 348 -59.23 -14.41 11.42
C HIS A 348 -58.30 -13.23 11.72
N PHE A 349 -58.13 -12.86 13.00
CA PHE A 349 -57.30 -11.74 13.43
C PHE A 349 -56.07 -12.19 14.22
N SER A 350 -55.97 -13.46 14.60
CA SER A 350 -54.83 -13.99 15.35
C SER A 350 -53.57 -13.99 14.50
N LEU A 351 -52.62 -13.11 14.84
CA LEU A 351 -51.25 -13.19 14.33
C LEU A 351 -50.57 -14.43 14.96
N GLU A 352 -50.54 -15.55 14.23
CA GLU A 352 -49.92 -16.77 14.73
C GLU A 352 -48.43 -16.51 15.08
N PRO A 353 -48.01 -16.67 16.35
CA PRO A 353 -46.61 -16.50 16.75
C PRO A 353 -45.66 -17.45 16.01
N SER A 354 -46.20 -18.51 15.42
CA SER A 354 -45.48 -19.53 14.65
C SER A 354 -45.04 -19.02 13.26
N GLU A 355 -45.83 -18.16 12.62
CA GLU A 355 -45.54 -17.65 11.27
C GLU A 355 -44.43 -16.58 11.28
N LEU A 356 -44.51 -15.63 12.22
CA LEU A 356 -43.46 -14.62 12.46
C LEU A 356 -42.14 -15.24 12.94
N ARG A 357 -42.23 -16.31 13.75
CA ARG A 357 -41.04 -17.04 14.22
C ARG A 357 -40.41 -17.84 13.09
N GLY A 358 -41.21 -18.45 12.22
CA GLY A 358 -40.73 -19.16 11.04
C GLY A 358 -40.01 -18.26 10.03
N GLU A 359 -40.49 -17.03 9.79
CA GLU A 359 -39.81 -16.06 8.92
C GLU A 359 -38.50 -15.56 9.54
N THR A 360 -38.52 -15.19 10.82
CA THR A 360 -37.30 -14.74 11.52
C THR A 360 -36.26 -15.85 11.68
N GLU A 361 -36.66 -17.11 11.86
CA GLU A 361 -35.75 -18.26 11.90
C GLU A 361 -35.12 -18.57 10.54
N ARG A 362 -35.90 -18.47 9.45
CA ARG A 362 -35.37 -18.62 8.08
C ARG A 362 -34.35 -17.52 7.75
N GLU A 363 -34.65 -16.27 8.07
CA GLU A 363 -33.74 -15.14 7.86
C GLU A 363 -32.46 -15.27 8.71
N LEU A 364 -32.59 -15.69 9.97
CA LEU A 364 -31.45 -15.98 10.85
C LEU A 364 -30.58 -17.12 10.31
N GLN A 365 -31.18 -18.13 9.68
CA GLN A 365 -30.47 -19.25 9.08
C GLN A 365 -29.69 -18.83 7.83
N LEU A 366 -30.26 -17.95 6.99
CA LEU A 366 -29.56 -17.35 5.85
C LEU A 366 -28.36 -16.50 6.30
N LEU A 367 -28.55 -15.64 7.31
CA LEU A 367 -27.47 -14.81 7.87
C LEU A 367 -26.33 -15.65 8.47
N ARG A 368 -26.64 -16.80 9.07
CA ARG A 368 -25.61 -17.74 9.56
C ARG A 368 -24.84 -18.39 8.43
N GLN A 369 -25.49 -18.74 7.32
CA GLN A 369 -24.82 -19.29 6.14
C GLN A 369 -23.90 -18.26 5.49
N ASP A 370 -24.34 -17.02 5.34
CA ASP A 370 -23.52 -15.96 4.77
C ASP A 370 -22.34 -15.59 5.68
N LYS A 371 -22.54 -15.58 7.01
CA LYS A 371 -21.45 -15.43 7.96
C LYS A 371 -20.40 -16.54 7.81
N ALA A 372 -20.81 -17.79 7.69
CA ALA A 372 -19.89 -18.92 7.50
C ALA A 372 -19.11 -18.81 6.17
N ARG A 373 -19.76 -18.34 5.09
CA ARG A 373 -19.10 -18.06 3.80
C ARG A 373 -18.04 -16.97 3.93
N LEU A 374 -18.39 -15.87 4.59
CA LEU A 374 -17.46 -14.75 4.82
C LEU A 374 -16.27 -15.15 5.71
N GLU A 375 -16.49 -15.95 6.74
CA GLU A 375 -15.42 -16.49 7.58
C GLU A 375 -14.48 -17.40 6.78
N THR A 376 -15.01 -18.20 5.84
CA THR A 376 -14.19 -19.05 4.95
C THR A 376 -13.30 -18.22 4.03
N ILE A 377 -13.84 -17.16 3.43
CA ILE A 377 -13.08 -16.23 2.58
C ILE A 377 -12.02 -15.47 3.38
N ASN A 378 -12.38 -15.01 4.59
CA ASN A 378 -11.46 -14.29 5.46
C ASN A 378 -10.29 -15.19 5.92
N ASN A 379 -10.57 -16.45 6.25
CA ASN A 379 -9.55 -17.44 6.58
C ASN A 379 -8.61 -17.72 5.38
N ALA A 380 -9.15 -17.83 4.17
CA ALA A 380 -8.37 -18.01 2.95
C ALA A 380 -7.44 -16.81 2.65
N LEU A 381 -7.93 -15.58 2.83
CA LEU A 381 -7.15 -14.34 2.68
C LEU A 381 -6.05 -14.21 3.76
N THR A 382 -6.36 -14.66 4.98
CA THR A 382 -5.40 -14.68 6.10
C THR A 382 -4.27 -15.69 5.84
N LEU A 383 -4.58 -16.86 5.28
CA LEU A 383 -3.60 -17.85 4.82
C LEU A 383 -2.71 -17.31 3.71
N TYR A 384 -3.27 -16.53 2.78
CA TYR A 384 -2.54 -15.86 1.71
C TYR A 384 -1.52 -14.82 2.23
N SER A 385 -1.91 -14.09 3.29
CA SER A 385 -1.07 -13.05 3.92
C SER A 385 0.05 -13.62 4.80
N SER A 386 -0.04 -14.89 5.22
CA SER A 386 0.93 -15.56 6.10
C SER A 386 2.09 -16.24 5.36
N GLY A 387 2.22 -16.10 4.03
CA GLY A 387 3.39 -16.56 3.28
C GLY A 387 3.59 -18.08 3.25
N LYS A 388 2.56 -18.89 3.52
CA LYS A 388 2.59 -20.34 3.30
C LYS A 388 1.94 -20.66 1.96
N SER A 389 2.72 -20.55 0.89
CA SER A 389 2.34 -21.02 -0.44
C SER A 389 2.30 -22.56 -0.48
N GLY A 390 1.21 -23.13 0.04
CA GLY A 390 0.76 -24.45 -0.39
C GLY A 390 -0.15 -24.24 -1.59
N GLN A 391 0.24 -24.80 -2.75
CA GLN A 391 -0.49 -24.70 -4.02
C GLN A 391 -1.98 -24.96 -3.83
N ILE A 392 -2.79 -23.89 -3.81
CA ILE A 392 -4.22 -24.00 -4.09
C ILE A 392 -4.29 -24.35 -5.57
N SER A 393 -4.81 -25.54 -5.89
CA SER A 393 -4.90 -26.01 -7.26
C SER A 393 -5.66 -25.00 -8.12
N GLU A 394 -5.29 -24.91 -9.39
CA GLU A 394 -5.93 -24.01 -10.36
C GLU A 394 -7.45 -24.24 -10.40
N GLU A 395 -7.89 -25.48 -10.17
CA GLU A 395 -9.28 -25.89 -10.02
C GLU A 395 -9.99 -25.18 -8.85
N ALA A 396 -9.37 -25.12 -7.67
CA ALA A 396 -9.93 -24.40 -6.52
C ALA A 396 -10.03 -22.88 -6.79
N TRP A 397 -9.09 -22.32 -7.56
CA TRP A 397 -9.18 -20.94 -8.04
C TRP A 397 -10.27 -20.71 -9.10
N THR A 398 -10.53 -21.71 -9.94
CA THR A 398 -11.67 -21.64 -10.88
C THR A 398 -13.00 -21.72 -10.16
N ASP A 399 -13.12 -22.53 -9.11
CA ASP A 399 -14.33 -22.63 -8.29
C ASP A 399 -14.62 -21.34 -7.53
N ILE A 400 -13.60 -20.70 -6.94
CA ILE A 400 -13.76 -19.40 -6.27
C ILE A 400 -14.20 -18.33 -7.28
N ARG A 401 -13.60 -18.27 -8.48
CA ARG A 401 -13.99 -17.32 -9.53
C ARG A 401 -15.39 -17.59 -10.09
N LYS A 402 -15.83 -18.85 -10.08
CA LYS A 402 -17.19 -19.24 -10.46
C LYS A 402 -18.19 -18.80 -9.40
N GLN A 403 -17.92 -19.07 -8.13
CA GLN A 403 -18.76 -18.64 -7.00
C GLN A 403 -18.88 -17.12 -6.92
N LEU A 404 -17.79 -16.38 -7.12
CA LEU A 404 -17.83 -14.91 -7.17
C LEU A 404 -18.69 -14.39 -8.33
N ARG A 405 -18.60 -14.99 -9.52
CA ARG A 405 -19.47 -14.64 -10.66
C ARG A 405 -20.93 -14.98 -10.38
N GLU A 406 -21.20 -16.11 -9.74
CA GLU A 406 -22.55 -16.55 -9.42
C GLU A 406 -23.19 -15.63 -8.38
N ILE A 407 -22.42 -15.15 -7.40
CA ILE A 407 -22.87 -14.12 -6.45
C ILE A 407 -23.14 -12.80 -7.17
N THR A 408 -22.23 -12.34 -8.03
CA THR A 408 -22.42 -11.10 -8.83
C THR A 408 -23.67 -11.18 -9.70
N ASN A 409 -23.89 -12.30 -10.38
CA ASN A 409 -25.02 -12.51 -11.26
C ASN A 409 -26.33 -12.66 -10.47
N SER A 410 -26.31 -13.37 -9.34
CA SER A 410 -27.48 -13.48 -8.44
C SER A 410 -27.89 -12.13 -7.85
N THR A 411 -26.90 -11.26 -7.61
CA THR A 411 -27.13 -9.89 -7.14
C THR A 411 -27.68 -8.99 -8.26
N GLN A 412 -27.34 -9.25 -9.53
CA GLN A 412 -27.84 -8.51 -10.70
C GLN A 412 -29.23 -8.96 -11.18
N VAL A 413 -29.60 -10.24 -11.02
CA VAL A 413 -30.91 -10.79 -11.47
C VAL A 413 -32.09 -10.30 -10.62
N ILE A 414 -31.86 -9.75 -9.42
CA ILE A 414 -32.91 -9.14 -8.59
C ILE A 414 -33.35 -7.75 -9.13
N THR A 415 -32.65 -7.21 -10.14
CA THR A 415 -32.99 -5.93 -10.79
C THR A 415 -33.65 -6.12 -12.17
N TYR A 416 -35.00 -6.09 -12.15
CA TYR A 416 -35.99 -5.83 -13.22
C TYR A 416 -36.37 -6.94 -14.23
N PRO A 417 -37.68 -7.32 -14.29
CA PRO A 417 -38.32 -7.76 -15.54
C PRO A 417 -38.61 -6.52 -16.40
N SER A 418 -37.94 -6.41 -17.55
CA SER A 418 -38.17 -5.35 -18.53
C SER A 418 -39.46 -5.60 -19.31
N THR A 419 -40.55 -4.91 -18.94
CA THR A 419 -41.74 -4.76 -19.78
C THR A 419 -41.72 -3.37 -20.42
N TYR A 420 -41.16 -3.21 -21.61
CA TYR A 420 -41.57 -2.10 -22.48
C TYR A 420 -41.59 -2.51 -23.95
N THR A 421 -42.80 -2.42 -24.47
CA THR A 421 -43.28 -2.53 -25.84
C THR A 421 -42.58 -1.53 -26.77
N ASN A 422 -42.08 -2.04 -27.89
CA ASN A 422 -41.52 -1.27 -28.98
C ASN A 422 -42.67 -0.70 -29.85
N GLN A 423 -42.99 0.59 -29.71
CA GLN A 423 -43.75 1.32 -30.73
C GLN A 423 -42.78 2.16 -31.55
N ARG A 424 -42.57 1.66 -32.77
CA ARG A 424 -41.89 2.29 -33.90
C ARG A 424 -42.63 3.57 -34.29
N TYR A 425 -41.95 4.70 -34.28
CA TYR A 425 -42.30 5.85 -35.12
C TYR A 425 -41.23 5.99 -36.19
N GLU A 426 -41.58 5.56 -37.40
CA GLU A 426 -40.96 5.97 -38.66
C GLU A 426 -41.68 7.24 -39.16
N SER A 427 -40.91 8.19 -39.69
CA SER A 427 -41.21 9.15 -40.78
C SER A 427 -40.58 10.52 -40.47
N THR A 428 -39.41 10.84 -41.03
CA THR A 428 -39.21 11.58 -42.29
C THR A 428 -39.76 13.01 -42.29
N ALA A 429 -38.87 13.99 -42.10
CA ALA A 429 -38.54 15.06 -43.04
C ALA A 429 -37.53 16.01 -42.37
#